data_AF-E9I409-F1
#
_entry.id   AF-E9I409-F1
#
_cell.length_a   1.000
_cell.length_b   1.000
_cell.length_c   1.000
_cell.angle_alpha   90.00
_cell.angle_beta   90.00
_cell.angle_gamma   90.00
#
_symmetry.space_group_name_H-M   'P 1'
#
loop_
_entity.id
_entity.type
_entity.pdbx_description
1 polymer ?
#
loop_
_entity_poly.entity_id
_entity_poly.type
_entity_poly.pdbx_seq_one_letter_code
_entity_poly.pdbx_strand_id
1 'polypeptide(L)'
;MHQGNLFAGYVNNNFLVEFNLETQKCSSNLQFQAEGQISTNRIVSNNAIIAGAFEDAMIRIFDRSKLVHSFEAHEESVMSLCFTNNPYELFSCGQDGMVKLWDLRKYAVAHKKKYDEAAHCITFGRNNITASGGADGVIKLFAPDL
;
A
#
# COMPACT_ATOMS: atom_id res chain seq x y z
N MET A 1 -12.48 20.06 -8.02
CA MET A 1 -11.07 20.21 -8.38
C MET A 1 -10.25 19.81 -7.16
N HIS A 2 -9.75 18.58 -7.12
CA HIS A 2 -8.76 18.14 -6.14
C HIS A 2 -7.55 17.63 -6.93
N GLN A 3 -6.81 18.57 -7.50
CA GLN A 3 -5.49 18.32 -8.11
C GLN A 3 -4.43 18.88 -7.16
N GLY A 4 -4.36 18.32 -5.95
CA GLY A 4 -3.23 18.53 -5.07
C GLY A 4 -2.57 17.17 -4.94
N ASN A 5 -1.34 17.03 -5.42
CA ASN A 5 -0.54 15.84 -5.14
C ASN A 5 -0.39 15.74 -3.62
N LEU A 6 -1.07 14.76 -3.03
CA LEU A 6 -1.07 14.49 -1.60
C LEU A 6 -0.10 13.34 -1.35
N PHE A 7 0.90 13.58 -0.51
CA PHE A 7 1.75 12.51 0.02
C PHE A 7 1.42 12.31 1.49
N ALA A 8 1.35 11.06 1.93
CA ALA A 8 1.31 10.76 3.35
C ALA A 8 2.72 10.33 3.80
N GLY A 9 3.23 10.96 4.85
CA GLY A 9 4.47 10.60 5.53
C GLY A 9 4.18 9.98 6.91
N TYR A 10 5.13 9.25 7.46
CA TYR A 10 5.04 8.72 8.82
C TYR A 10 5.60 9.73 9.83
N VAL A 11 4.92 9.90 10.96
CA VAL A 11 5.48 10.56 12.14
C VAL A 11 5.21 9.66 13.36
N ASN A 12 6.22 9.47 14.19
CA ASN A 12 6.14 8.67 15.42
C ASN A 12 4.83 8.93 16.19
N ASN A 13 4.23 7.86 16.74
CA ASN A 13 2.95 7.79 17.48
C ASN A 13 1.69 7.45 16.66
N ASN A 14 1.75 6.50 15.71
CA ASN A 14 0.57 5.99 14.99
C ASN A 14 -0.22 7.06 14.21
N PHE A 15 0.48 8.10 13.75
CA PHE A 15 -0.06 9.11 12.85
C PHE A 15 0.66 9.06 11.51
N LEU A 16 -0.10 9.22 10.44
CA LEU A 16 0.41 9.59 9.13
C LEU A 16 0.09 11.06 8.90
N VAL A 17 0.94 11.78 8.19
CA VAL A 17 0.73 13.19 7.88
C VAL A 17 0.54 13.33 6.39
N GLU A 18 -0.61 13.85 6.00
CA GLU A 18 -0.89 14.23 4.62
C GLU A 18 -0.29 15.61 4.35
N PHE A 19 0.50 15.73 3.29
CA PHE A 19 1.12 16.96 2.82
C PHE A 19 0.54 17.37 1.48
N ASN A 20 0.11 18.62 1.40
CA ASN A 20 -0.28 19.24 0.15
C ASN A 20 0.96 19.83 -0.53
N LEU A 21 1.34 19.30 -1.71
CA LEU A 21 2.53 19.77 -2.43
C LEU A 21 2.45 21.20 -2.96
N GLU A 22 1.25 21.68 -3.29
CA GLU A 22 1.08 23.04 -3.83
C GLU A 22 1.35 24.08 -2.74
N THR A 23 0.85 23.83 -1.54
CA THR A 23 0.97 24.75 -0.40
C THR A 23 2.17 24.46 0.50
N GLN A 24 2.81 23.29 0.34
CA GLN A 24 3.90 22.77 1.18
C GLN A 24 3.55 22.70 2.68
N LYS A 25 2.26 22.53 2.99
CA LYS A 25 1.75 22.45 4.36
C LYS A 25 1.17 21.07 4.65
N CYS A 26 1.24 20.70 5.92
CA CYS A 26 0.44 19.61 6.47
C CYS A 26 -1.04 19.94 6.24
N SER A 27 -1.75 19.07 5.53
CA SER A 27 -3.17 19.19 5.28
C SER A 27 -3.98 18.45 6.34
N SER A 28 -3.51 17.29 6.80
CA SER A 28 -4.22 16.50 7.81
C SER A 28 -3.31 15.46 8.50
N ASN A 29 -3.75 15.00 9.67
CA ASN A 29 -3.16 13.84 10.35
C ASN A 29 -4.12 12.64 10.24
N LEU A 30 -3.64 11.52 9.69
CA LEU A 30 -4.35 10.25 9.63
C LEU A 30 -3.98 9.45 10.88
N GLN A 31 -4.90 9.34 11.83
CA GLN A 31 -4.66 8.56 13.05
C GLN A 31 -5.15 7.12 12.86
N PHE A 32 -4.38 6.16 13.36
CA PHE A 32 -4.84 4.79 13.55
C PHE A 32 -4.53 4.31 14.96
N GLN A 33 -5.32 3.38 15.47
CA GLN A 33 -5.03 2.71 16.74
C GLN A 33 -4.25 1.43 16.47
N ALA A 34 -3.18 1.25 17.23
CA ALA A 34 -2.26 0.13 17.14
C ALA A 34 -1.66 -0.10 18.52
N GLU A 35 -1.48 -1.37 18.90
CA GLU A 35 -0.74 -1.73 20.11
C GLU A 35 0.75 -1.54 19.87
N GLY A 36 1.38 -0.65 20.65
CA GLY A 36 2.79 -0.33 20.48
C GLY A 36 3.08 0.65 19.34
N GLN A 37 4.37 0.78 19.01
CA GLN A 37 4.83 1.59 17.89
C GLN A 37 4.81 0.73 16.63
N ILE A 38 3.98 1.09 15.66
CA ILE A 38 3.90 0.38 14.38
C ILE A 38 4.37 1.32 13.27
N SER A 39 5.45 0.91 12.59
CA SER A 39 5.98 1.66 11.46
C SER A 39 5.22 1.30 10.17
N THR A 40 5.15 2.27 9.27
CA THR A 40 4.65 2.08 7.90
C THR A 40 5.82 1.93 6.95
N ASN A 41 5.77 0.95 6.06
CA ASN A 41 6.76 0.75 5.01
C ASN A 41 6.44 1.57 3.76
N ARG A 42 5.15 1.73 3.44
CA ARG A 42 4.71 2.43 2.22
C ARG A 42 3.31 3.00 2.39
N ILE A 43 3.13 4.22 1.87
CA ILE A 43 1.79 4.80 1.69
C ILE A 43 1.59 5.13 0.23
N VAL A 44 0.41 4.82 -0.29
CA VAL A 44 -0.02 5.16 -1.64
C VAL A 44 -1.40 5.78 -1.59
N SER A 45 -1.70 6.64 -2.55
CA SER A 45 -3.01 7.28 -2.69
C SER A 45 -3.44 7.30 -4.15
N ASN A 46 -4.73 7.32 -4.37
CA ASN A 46 -5.35 7.70 -5.64
C ASN A 46 -6.42 8.77 -5.36
N ASN A 47 -7.21 9.14 -6.37
CA ASN A 47 -8.24 10.19 -6.20
C ASN A 47 -9.38 9.81 -5.23
N ALA A 48 -9.45 8.54 -4.78
CA ALA A 48 -10.52 8.01 -3.95
C ALA A 48 -10.05 7.57 -2.55
N ILE A 49 -8.86 6.98 -2.42
CA ILE A 49 -8.41 6.30 -1.21
C ILE A 49 -6.93 6.48 -0.92
N ILE A 50 -6.58 6.43 0.37
CA ILE A 50 -5.21 6.33 0.86
C ILE A 50 -5.03 4.93 1.47
N ALA A 51 -3.94 4.23 1.13
CA ALA A 51 -3.62 2.91 1.65
C ALA A 51 -2.20 2.89 2.21
N GLY A 52 -2.05 2.36 3.43
CA GLY A 52 -0.75 2.17 4.08
C GLY A 52 -0.43 0.68 4.27
N ALA A 53 0.83 0.34 4.08
CA ALA A 53 1.42 -0.97 4.34
C ALA A 53 2.33 -0.89 5.57
N PHE A 54 2.15 -1.82 6.51
CA PHE A 54 2.72 -1.75 7.84
C PHE A 54 3.55 -2.98 8.20
N GLU A 55 4.46 -2.80 9.18
CA GLU A 55 5.31 -3.86 9.70
C GLU A 55 4.54 -4.97 10.42
N ASP A 56 3.34 -4.66 10.92
CA ASP A 56 2.45 -5.60 11.62
C ASP A 56 1.59 -6.47 10.69
N ALA A 57 2.04 -6.63 9.44
CA ALA A 57 1.38 -7.43 8.40
C ALA A 57 -0.01 -6.92 7.95
N MET A 58 -0.42 -5.73 8.42
CA MET A 58 -1.70 -5.11 8.07
C MET A 58 -1.59 -4.18 6.86
N ILE A 59 -2.69 -4.09 6.11
CA ILE A 59 -2.98 -2.93 5.26
C ILE A 59 -4.08 -2.11 5.93
N ARG A 60 -3.87 -0.79 5.99
CA ARG A 60 -4.87 0.15 6.50
C ARG A 60 -5.34 1.08 5.39
N ILE A 61 -6.65 1.23 5.27
CA ILE A 61 -7.30 2.08 4.26
C ILE A 61 -7.92 3.28 4.96
N PHE A 62 -7.65 4.46 4.41
CA PHE A 62 -8.15 5.73 4.89
C PHE A 62 -8.99 6.41 3.80
N ASP A 63 -10.18 6.86 4.19
CA ASP A 63 -10.95 7.83 3.42
C ASP A 63 -10.67 9.21 4.04
N ARG A 64 -9.96 10.05 3.27
CA ARG A 64 -9.39 11.32 3.77
C ARG A 64 -8.57 11.06 5.03
N SER A 65 -8.95 11.64 6.16
CA SER A 65 -8.28 11.52 7.45
C SER A 65 -8.78 10.41 8.37
N LYS A 66 -9.71 9.57 7.91
CA LYS A 66 -10.35 8.54 8.75
C LYS A 66 -9.93 7.14 8.32
N LEU A 67 -9.45 6.35 9.28
CA LEU A 67 -9.29 4.91 9.11
C LEU A 67 -10.67 4.29 8.86
N VAL A 68 -10.88 3.72 7.67
CA VAL A 68 -12.14 3.05 7.31
C VAL A 68 -11.99 1.54 7.29
N HIS A 69 -10.78 1.03 7.10
CA HIS A 69 -10.53 -0.41 7.16
C HIS A 69 -9.11 -0.75 7.60
N SER A 70 -8.95 -1.87 8.28
CA SER A 70 -7.68 -2.47 8.67
C SER A 70 -7.82 -3.97 8.56
N PHE A 71 -6.94 -4.62 7.82
CA PHE A 71 -7.03 -6.06 7.58
C PHE A 71 -5.65 -6.69 7.46
N GLU A 72 -5.56 -7.94 7.92
CA GLU A 72 -4.36 -8.76 7.78
C GLU A 72 -4.15 -9.07 6.30
N ALA A 73 -3.07 -8.53 5.75
CA ALA A 73 -2.78 -8.64 4.34
C ALA A 73 -1.72 -9.70 4.07
N HIS A 74 -0.77 -9.89 4.98
CA HIS A 74 0.37 -10.79 4.85
C HIS A 74 0.60 -11.54 6.17
N GLU A 75 1.44 -12.57 6.17
CA GLU A 75 1.85 -13.28 7.39
C GLU A 75 3.03 -12.58 8.09
N GLU A 76 3.70 -11.70 7.36
CA GLU A 76 4.81 -10.85 7.84
C GLU A 76 4.64 -9.42 7.30
N SER A 77 5.58 -8.53 7.62
CA SER A 77 5.62 -7.12 7.19
C SER A 77 5.17 -6.90 5.75
N VAL A 78 4.19 -6.01 5.54
CA VAL A 78 3.77 -5.57 4.21
C VAL A 78 4.78 -4.53 3.75
N MET A 79 5.58 -4.86 2.74
CA MET A 79 6.72 -4.05 2.33
C MET A 79 6.34 -2.93 1.36
N SER A 80 5.39 -3.19 0.46
CA SER A 80 5.05 -2.23 -0.58
C SER A 80 3.64 -2.40 -1.13
N LEU A 81 3.14 -1.31 -1.74
CA LEU A 81 1.81 -1.19 -2.32
C LEU A 81 1.86 -0.44 -3.64
N CYS A 82 0.98 -0.78 -4.58
CA CYS A 82 0.67 0.07 -5.73
C CYS A 82 -0.77 -0.14 -6.24
N PHE A 83 -1.42 0.95 -6.65
CA PHE A 83 -2.73 0.87 -7.32
C PHE A 83 -2.58 0.39 -8.76
N THR A 84 -3.61 -0.30 -9.26
CA THR A 84 -3.76 -0.56 -10.70
C THR A 84 -4.46 0.63 -11.37
N ASN A 85 -4.76 0.51 -12.66
CA ASN A 85 -5.63 1.48 -13.36
C ASN A 85 -7.09 1.44 -12.85
N ASN A 86 -7.50 0.36 -12.19
CA ASN A 86 -8.78 0.31 -11.47
C ASN A 86 -8.57 0.91 -10.06
N PRO A 87 -9.28 1.99 -9.70
CA PRO A 87 -9.06 2.68 -8.42
C PRO A 87 -9.42 1.86 -7.19
N TYR A 88 -10.08 0.72 -7.36
CA TYR A 88 -10.45 -0.22 -6.29
C TYR A 88 -9.60 -1.49 -6.29
N GLU A 89 -8.51 -1.51 -7.04
CA GLU A 89 -7.56 -2.63 -7.06
C GLU A 89 -6.18 -2.19 -6.60
N LEU A 90 -5.60 -3.00 -5.73
CA LEU A 90 -4.31 -2.71 -5.10
C LEU A 90 -3.45 -3.95 -5.10
N PHE A 91 -2.21 -3.81 -5.56
CA PHE A 91 -1.18 -4.80 -5.33
C PHE A 91 -0.49 -4.55 -3.99
N SER A 92 -0.14 -5.65 -3.31
CA SER A 92 0.75 -5.66 -2.16
C SER A 92 1.85 -6.70 -2.32
N CYS A 93 3.00 -6.44 -1.70
CA CYS A 93 4.05 -7.43 -1.55
C CYS A 93 4.63 -7.39 -0.13
N GLY A 94 5.12 -8.53 0.36
CA GLY A 94 5.53 -8.69 1.76
C GLY A 94 6.83 -9.46 1.96
N GLN A 95 7.31 -9.41 3.21
CA GLN A 95 8.46 -10.19 3.66
C GLN A 95 8.18 -11.70 3.62
N ASP A 96 6.91 -12.07 3.72
CA ASP A 96 6.38 -13.42 3.49
C ASP A 96 6.49 -13.89 2.03
N GLY A 97 7.24 -13.21 1.15
CA GLY A 97 7.42 -13.58 -0.26
C GLY A 97 6.14 -13.62 -1.09
N MET A 98 5.01 -13.14 -0.56
CA MET A 98 3.75 -13.09 -1.30
C MET A 98 3.66 -11.79 -2.11
N VAL A 99 3.08 -11.91 -3.30
CA VAL A 99 2.52 -10.80 -4.07
C VAL A 99 1.02 -11.04 -4.19
N LYS A 100 0.18 -10.07 -3.80
CA LYS A 100 -1.27 -10.19 -3.77
C LYS A 100 -1.92 -9.03 -4.53
N LEU A 101 -2.97 -9.33 -5.29
CA LEU A 101 -3.89 -8.35 -5.87
C LEU A 101 -5.19 -8.38 -5.07
N TRP A 102 -5.66 -7.21 -4.64
CA TRP A 102 -6.83 -7.04 -3.80
C TRP A 102 -7.96 -6.33 -4.55
N ASP A 103 -9.19 -6.80 -4.40
CA ASP A 103 -10.40 -6.01 -4.70
C ASP A 103 -10.84 -5.29 -3.41
N LEU A 104 -10.59 -3.99 -3.34
CA LEU A 104 -10.85 -3.16 -2.17
C LEU A 104 -12.33 -2.88 -1.93
N ARG A 105 -13.23 -3.22 -2.88
CA ARG A 105 -14.68 -3.17 -2.62
C ARG A 105 -15.13 -4.30 -1.70
N LYS A 106 -14.40 -5.42 -1.72
CA LYS A 106 -14.69 -6.63 -0.95
C LYS A 106 -13.64 -6.90 0.12
N TYR A 107 -12.54 -6.16 0.11
CA TYR A 107 -11.33 -6.41 0.91
C TYR A 107 -10.87 -7.86 0.82
N ALA A 108 -10.89 -8.39 -0.40
CA ALA A 108 -10.60 -9.79 -0.69
C ALA A 108 -9.48 -9.92 -1.72
N VAL A 109 -8.68 -10.98 -1.57
CA VAL A 109 -7.61 -11.31 -2.53
C VAL A 109 -8.25 -11.81 -3.82
N ALA A 110 -8.05 -11.08 -4.92
CA ALA A 110 -8.42 -11.50 -6.25
C ALA A 110 -7.41 -12.52 -6.80
N HIS A 111 -6.11 -12.24 -6.62
CA HIS A 111 -5.02 -13.10 -7.09
C HIS A 111 -3.85 -13.07 -6.11
N LYS A 112 -3.09 -14.17 -6.03
CA LYS A 112 -1.85 -14.23 -5.24
C LYS A 112 -0.80 -15.14 -5.87
N LYS A 113 0.45 -14.79 -5.65
CA LYS A 113 1.61 -15.62 -6.00
C LYS A 113 2.57 -15.64 -4.82
N LYS A 114 3.11 -16.81 -4.51
CA LYS A 114 4.15 -17.01 -3.50
C LYS A 114 5.49 -17.22 -4.19
N TYR A 115 6.53 -16.61 -3.62
CA TYR A 115 7.93 -16.81 -3.93
C TYR A 115 8.68 -17.28 -2.69
N ASP A 116 9.86 -17.85 -2.90
CA ASP A 116 10.68 -18.40 -1.82
C ASP A 116 11.30 -17.30 -0.95
N GLU A 117 11.52 -16.12 -1.54
CA GLU A 117 12.19 -14.99 -0.91
C GLU A 117 11.28 -13.75 -0.81
N ALA A 118 11.61 -12.86 0.14
CA ALA A 118 10.87 -11.64 0.42
C ALA A 118 10.73 -10.73 -0.82
N ALA A 119 9.56 -10.14 -1.00
CA ALA A 119 9.32 -9.12 -2.03
C ALA A 119 9.31 -7.72 -1.38
N HIS A 120 10.32 -6.91 -1.70
CA HIS A 120 10.52 -5.61 -1.06
C HIS A 120 9.82 -4.46 -1.78
N CYS A 121 9.60 -4.58 -3.08
CA CYS A 121 8.96 -3.53 -3.87
C CYS A 121 8.02 -4.10 -4.93
N ILE A 122 6.96 -3.33 -5.21
CA ILE A 122 6.02 -3.61 -6.28
C ILE A 122 5.62 -2.30 -6.98
N THR A 123 5.46 -2.36 -8.30
CA THR A 123 5.01 -1.22 -9.10
C THR A 123 4.10 -1.69 -10.24
N PHE A 124 3.19 -0.81 -10.65
CA PHE A 124 2.26 -1.06 -11.75
C PHE A 124 2.52 -0.04 -12.86
N GLY A 125 2.81 -0.53 -14.06
CA GLY A 125 3.11 0.27 -15.24
C GLY A 125 1.87 0.61 -16.07
N ARG A 126 1.99 1.64 -16.92
CA ARG A 126 0.91 2.11 -17.81
C ARG A 126 0.41 1.07 -18.82
N ASN A 127 1.22 0.05 -19.12
CA ASN A 127 0.86 -1.05 -20.04
C ASN A 127 0.19 -2.23 -19.31
N ASN A 128 -0.34 -2.02 -18.09
CA ASN A 128 -0.86 -3.03 -17.19
C ASN A 128 0.15 -4.12 -16.77
N ILE A 129 1.45 -3.84 -16.94
CA ILE A 129 2.51 -4.73 -16.48
C ILE A 129 2.82 -4.40 -15.02
N THR A 130 2.77 -5.42 -14.16
CA THR A 130 3.23 -5.30 -12.78
C THR A 130 4.68 -5.77 -12.71
N ALA A 131 5.48 -5.12 -11.87
CA ALA A 131 6.86 -5.53 -11.61
C ALA A 131 7.09 -5.62 -10.10
N SER A 132 7.74 -6.68 -9.63
CA SER A 132 8.19 -6.82 -8.25
C SER A 132 9.69 -7.10 -8.17
N GLY A 133 10.35 -6.60 -7.12
CA GLY A 133 11.74 -6.89 -6.78
C GLY A 133 11.88 -7.34 -5.34
N GLY A 134 12.81 -8.25 -5.07
CA GLY A 134 12.92 -8.95 -3.79
C GLY A 134 14.33 -9.43 -3.44
N ALA A 135 14.43 -10.16 -2.32
CA ALA A 135 15.69 -10.64 -1.76
C ALA A 135 16.38 -11.71 -2.63
N ASP A 136 15.66 -12.36 -3.54
CA ASP A 136 16.25 -13.28 -4.54
C ASP A 136 17.04 -12.59 -5.66
N GLY A 137 17.07 -11.26 -5.68
CA GLY A 137 17.83 -10.49 -6.66
C GLY A 137 17.22 -10.50 -8.07
N VAL A 138 15.97 -10.93 -8.24
CA VAL A 138 15.30 -11.02 -9.54
C VAL A 138 14.10 -10.07 -9.62
N ILE A 139 14.06 -9.27 -10.71
CA ILE A 139 12.85 -8.52 -11.09
C ILE A 139 11.88 -9.47 -11.77
N LYS A 140 10.66 -9.56 -11.25
CA LYS A 140 9.58 -10.38 -11.80
C LYS A 140 8.54 -9.49 -12.44
N LEU A 141 8.08 -9.89 -13.62
CA LEU A 141 7.07 -9.18 -14.41
C LEU A 141 5.82 -10.02 -14.53
N PHE A 142 4.66 -9.37 -14.46
CA PHE A 142 3.35 -10.00 -14.50
C PHE A 142 2.45 -9.28 -15.52
N ALA A 143 1.72 -10.05 -16.30
CA ALA A 143 0.61 -9.56 -17.11
C ALA A 143 -0.67 -9.53 -16.25
N PRO A 144 -1.70 -8.72 -16.60
CA PRO A 144 -2.90 -8.54 -15.78
C PRO A 144 -3.78 -9.80 -15.62
N ASP A 145 -3.43 -10.92 -16.26
CA ASP A 145 -4.23 -12.15 -16.27
C ASP A 145 -3.59 -13.33 -15.49
N LEU A 146 -2.51 -13.07 -14.72
CA LEU A 146 -1.58 -13.99 -14.02
C LEU A 146 -0.30 -14.35 -14.80
#